data_AF-A0A2E3S9H2-F1
#
_entry.id   AF-A0A2E3S9H2-F1
#
_cell.length_a   1.000
_cell.length_b   1.000
_cell.length_c   1.000
_cell.angle_alpha   90.00
_cell.angle_beta   90.00
_cell.angle_gamma   90.00
#
_symmetry.space_group_name_H-M   'P 1'
#
loop_
_entity.id
_entity.type
_entity.pdbx_description
1 polymer ?
#
loop_
_entity_poly.entity_id
_entity_poly.type
_entity_poly.pdbx_seq_one_letter_code
_entity_poly.pdbx_strand_id
1 'polypeptide(L)'
;MALQDKITQVWVKTTGRRIDAKDFAWLIGPVGDTDIIKDTFVTKLAKEENLEICKNLPASGLLEQIEELGLTDEEMRRLNPRVADFYENTSEYEFEMWSEWKGFFKPFGKILSSVFSKRLQQLNLPLNAIDTAKGLKSEIIKLKCKETQKTKWTIWYRIIKSTDDVIYSGIYTTCKNPNHKTPLLKVIFPLPNGNASVVMKKNIEEDGALLLSSDGKKFGDNGFYFTLTDHKGNYWARFVKSMHEWIRVYEDEENILRADHHLNFYGFRFLDLHYKMTRKSNP
;
A
#
# COMPACT_ATOMS: atom_id res chain seq x y z
N MET A 1 2.86 -11.87 20.91
CA MET A 1 3.21 -12.25 19.51
C MET A 1 2.41 -13.46 19.10
N ALA A 2 1.58 -13.33 18.05
CA ALA A 2 0.74 -14.42 17.58
C ALA A 2 1.58 -15.55 16.96
N LEU A 3 1.09 -16.79 17.00
CA LEU A 3 1.77 -17.97 16.42
C LEU A 3 2.14 -17.77 14.94
N GLN A 4 1.27 -17.12 14.18
CA GLN A 4 1.46 -16.83 12.76
C GLN A 4 2.65 -15.87 12.50
N ASP A 5 2.95 -14.98 13.44
CA ASP A 5 4.11 -14.08 13.34
C ASP A 5 5.41 -14.84 13.47
N LYS A 6 5.47 -15.78 14.41
CA LYS A 6 6.63 -16.66 14.55
C LYS A 6 6.84 -17.51 13.29
N ILE A 7 5.77 -18.10 12.74
CA ILE A 7 5.84 -18.89 11.51
C ILE A 7 6.39 -18.07 10.36
N THR A 8 5.88 -16.85 10.16
CA THR A 8 6.37 -16.01 9.06
C THR A 8 7.80 -15.54 9.31
N GLN A 9 8.15 -15.20 10.55
CA GLN A 9 9.51 -14.82 10.88
C GLN A 9 10.51 -15.94 10.58
N VAL A 10 10.18 -17.18 10.98
CA VAL A 10 10.97 -18.36 10.65
C VAL A 10 11.03 -18.57 9.14
N TRP A 11 9.90 -18.51 8.44
CA TRP A 11 9.85 -18.69 6.99
C TRP A 11 10.70 -17.66 6.24
N VAL A 12 10.59 -16.37 6.55
CA VAL A 12 11.42 -15.33 5.93
C VAL A 12 12.89 -15.51 6.26
N LYS A 13 13.25 -15.83 7.51
CA LYS A 13 14.66 -16.04 7.89
C LYS A 13 15.27 -17.28 7.23
N THR A 14 14.49 -18.34 7.04
CA THR A 14 14.96 -19.62 6.46
C THR A 14 14.96 -19.64 4.94
N THR A 15 14.01 -18.96 4.30
CA THR A 15 13.83 -19.01 2.84
C THR A 15 14.10 -17.66 2.14
N GLY A 16 14.31 -16.59 2.92
CA GLY A 16 14.72 -15.28 2.43
C GLY A 16 16.23 -15.12 2.39
N ARG A 17 16.69 -13.87 2.48
CA ARG A 17 18.10 -13.49 2.44
C ARG A 17 18.38 -12.51 3.56
N ARG A 18 19.57 -12.59 4.17
CA ARG A 18 20.06 -11.50 5.02
C ARG A 18 20.43 -10.32 4.11
N ILE A 19 20.07 -9.12 4.53
CA ILE A 19 20.34 -7.89 3.77
C ILE A 19 21.04 -6.85 4.64
N ASP A 20 21.84 -6.00 4.02
CA ASP A 20 22.34 -4.78 4.63
C ASP A 20 21.30 -3.66 4.45
N ALA A 21 21.00 -2.93 5.52
CA ALA A 21 19.97 -1.89 5.49
C ALA A 21 20.34 -0.69 4.61
N LYS A 22 21.63 -0.42 4.39
CA LYS A 22 22.10 0.68 3.54
C LYS A 22 21.93 0.31 2.07
N ASP A 23 22.35 -0.88 1.67
CA ASP A 23 22.25 -1.36 0.29
C ASP A 23 20.79 -1.59 -0.15
N PHE A 24 19.94 -1.98 0.82
CA PHE A 24 18.52 -2.27 0.60
C PHE A 24 17.61 -1.25 1.30
N ALA A 25 18.03 0.01 1.40
CA ALA A 25 17.25 1.08 2.03
C ALA A 25 15.82 1.18 1.48
N TRP A 26 15.62 0.88 0.18
CA TRP A 26 14.31 0.84 -0.47
C TRP A 26 13.36 -0.24 0.07
N LEU A 27 13.85 -1.24 0.81
CA LEU A 27 13.05 -2.25 1.52
C LEU A 27 12.83 -1.91 3.00
N ILE A 28 13.59 -0.99 3.57
CA ILE A 28 13.46 -0.57 4.96
C ILE A 28 12.24 0.35 5.13
N GLY A 29 11.54 0.23 6.25
CA GLY A 29 10.31 0.97 6.51
C GLY A 29 9.81 0.77 7.92
N PRO A 30 8.75 1.50 8.33
CA PRO A 30 8.19 1.39 9.67
C PRO A 30 7.80 -0.05 10.00
N VAL A 31 8.04 -0.43 11.25
CA VAL A 31 7.77 -1.78 11.75
C VAL A 31 6.69 -1.72 12.81
N GLY A 32 5.83 -2.74 12.84
CA GLY A 32 4.74 -2.82 13.81
C GLY A 32 5.23 -3.44 15.11
N ASP A 33 4.52 -3.12 16.19
CA ASP A 33 4.65 -3.86 17.45
C ASP A 33 3.93 -5.20 17.40
N THR A 34 4.22 -6.05 18.37
CA THR A 34 3.57 -7.37 18.53
C THR A 34 2.11 -7.30 18.94
N ASP A 35 1.61 -6.13 19.32
CA ASP A 35 0.23 -5.88 19.69
C ASP A 35 -0.48 -5.17 18.53
N ILE A 36 -1.74 -5.53 18.35
CA ILE A 36 -2.61 -5.16 17.22
C ILE A 36 -2.36 -3.70 16.80
N ILE A 37 -2.06 -3.50 15.51
CA ILE A 37 -1.94 -2.19 14.87
C ILE A 37 -3.31 -1.50 14.98
N LYS A 38 -3.52 -0.84 16.10
CA LYS A 38 -4.67 0.03 16.38
C LYS A 38 -4.22 1.49 16.32
N ASP A 39 -5.12 2.38 16.72
CA ASP A 39 -4.96 3.85 16.75
C ASP A 39 -3.64 4.36 17.36
N THR A 40 -2.93 3.55 18.15
CA THR A 40 -1.68 3.92 18.81
C THR A 40 -0.44 3.81 17.91
N PHE A 41 -0.48 3.06 16.79
CA PHE A 41 0.71 2.87 15.93
C PHE A 41 1.23 4.21 15.41
N VAL A 42 0.35 5.06 14.87
CA VAL A 42 0.70 6.36 14.30
C VAL A 42 1.35 7.25 15.35
N THR A 43 0.76 7.31 16.55
CA THR A 43 1.29 8.10 17.67
C THR A 43 2.65 7.59 18.13
N LYS A 44 2.83 6.27 18.19
CA LYS A 44 4.10 5.66 18.57
C LYS A 44 5.19 5.94 17.53
N LEU A 45 4.91 5.70 16.25
CA LEU A 45 5.85 5.97 15.16
C LEU A 45 6.28 7.45 15.16
N ALA A 46 5.32 8.37 15.32
CA ALA A 46 5.61 9.78 15.41
C ALA A 46 6.48 10.12 16.64
N LYS A 47 6.23 9.50 17.79
CA LYS A 47 7.05 9.70 18.99
C LYS A 47 8.49 9.18 18.81
N GLU A 48 8.64 7.95 18.30
CA GLU A 48 9.94 7.30 18.12
C GLU A 48 10.84 8.05 17.13
N GLU A 49 10.24 8.60 16.07
CA GLU A 49 10.96 9.33 15.04
C GLU A 49 10.92 10.87 15.25
N ASN A 50 10.39 11.35 16.37
CA ASN A 50 10.21 12.77 16.69
C ASN A 50 9.47 13.58 15.60
N LEU A 51 8.38 13.05 15.08
CA LEU A 51 7.56 13.65 14.02
C LEU A 51 6.31 14.34 14.59
N GLU A 52 5.81 15.31 13.85
CA GLU A 52 4.52 15.96 14.04
C GLU A 52 3.42 15.19 13.28
N ILE A 53 2.26 15.01 13.91
CA ILE A 53 1.11 14.32 13.30
C ILE A 53 0.14 15.37 12.76
N CYS A 54 -0.05 15.41 11.46
CA CYS A 54 -1.05 16.25 10.81
C CYS A 54 -2.12 15.37 10.16
N LYS A 55 -3.38 15.46 10.62
CA LYS A 55 -4.48 14.64 10.10
C LYS A 55 -5.38 15.48 9.18
N ASN A 56 -5.75 14.92 8.03
CA ASN A 56 -6.68 15.50 7.05
C ASN A 56 -6.39 16.97 6.76
N LEU A 57 -5.11 17.28 6.51
CA LEU A 57 -4.78 18.60 5.98
C LEU A 57 -5.56 18.81 4.67
N PRO A 58 -6.15 20.00 4.44
CA PRO A 58 -6.80 20.28 3.18
C PRO A 58 -5.84 20.05 2.02
N ALA A 59 -6.33 19.46 0.92
CA ALA A 59 -5.53 19.19 -0.27
C ALA A 59 -4.26 18.37 0.04
N SER A 60 -4.41 17.29 0.82
CA SER A 60 -3.31 16.36 1.12
C SER A 60 -3.56 14.99 0.49
N GLY A 61 -2.54 14.47 -0.19
CA GLY A 61 -2.65 13.20 -0.91
C GLY A 61 -1.68 12.13 -0.46
N LEU A 62 -1.73 10.99 -1.14
CA LEU A 62 -0.78 9.89 -0.98
C LEU A 62 0.66 10.31 -1.35
N LEU A 63 0.78 11.19 -2.33
CA LEU A 63 2.03 11.84 -2.76
C LEU A 63 1.94 13.34 -2.43
N GLU A 64 3.10 14.00 -2.26
CA GLU A 64 3.10 15.47 -2.24
C GLU A 64 2.97 16.03 -3.66
N GLN A 65 3.61 15.35 -4.63
CA GLN A 65 3.58 15.67 -6.06
C GLN A 65 3.67 14.38 -6.87
N ILE A 66 2.95 14.29 -7.99
CA ILE A 66 2.93 13.09 -8.83
C ILE A 66 4.30 12.80 -9.45
N GLU A 67 5.10 13.84 -9.69
CA GLU A 67 6.47 13.80 -10.21
C GLU A 67 7.42 12.99 -9.32
N GLU A 68 7.07 12.73 -8.06
CA GLU A 68 7.83 11.83 -7.18
C GLU A 68 7.93 10.39 -7.74
N LEU A 69 7.03 10.00 -8.65
CA LEU A 69 7.10 8.73 -9.39
C LEU A 69 8.13 8.75 -10.54
N GLY A 70 8.79 9.88 -10.76
CA GLY A 70 9.79 10.09 -11.81
C GLY A 70 9.21 9.96 -13.22
N LEU A 71 8.13 10.69 -13.49
CA LEU A 71 7.54 10.78 -14.81
C LEU A 71 8.44 11.63 -15.72
N THR A 72 8.59 11.20 -16.98
CA THR A 72 9.18 12.02 -18.04
C THR A 72 8.22 13.12 -18.48
N ASP A 73 8.71 14.15 -19.16
CA ASP A 73 7.86 15.24 -19.69
C ASP A 73 6.74 14.72 -20.63
N GLU A 74 7.02 13.65 -21.37
CA GLU A 74 6.03 13.00 -22.23
C GLU A 74 4.96 12.26 -21.41
N GLU A 75 5.38 11.48 -20.40
CA GLU A 75 4.46 10.82 -19.46
C GLU A 75 3.61 11.84 -18.70
N MET A 76 4.18 12.96 -18.26
CA MET A 76 3.45 14.05 -17.59
C MET A 76 2.40 14.68 -18.48
N ARG A 77 2.71 14.94 -19.76
CA ARG A 77 1.72 15.46 -20.73
C ARG A 77 0.63 14.45 -21.07
N ARG A 78 0.91 13.16 -20.98
CA ARG A 78 -0.05 12.08 -21.27
C ARG A 78 -0.96 11.79 -20.08
N LEU A 79 -0.45 11.88 -18.86
CA LEU A 79 -1.19 11.55 -17.65
C LEU A 79 -2.47 12.39 -17.55
N ASN A 80 -3.59 11.72 -17.31
CA ASN A 80 -4.85 12.40 -17.04
C ASN A 80 -4.71 13.27 -15.76
N PRO A 81 -4.98 14.59 -15.83
CA PRO A 81 -4.85 15.48 -14.68
C PRO A 81 -5.69 15.09 -13.45
N ARG A 82 -6.84 14.43 -13.64
CA ARG A 82 -7.68 13.95 -12.52
C ARG A 82 -7.04 12.76 -11.80
N VAL A 83 -6.25 11.96 -12.50
CA VAL A 83 -5.46 10.88 -11.89
C VAL A 83 -4.34 11.48 -11.05
N ALA A 84 -3.62 12.51 -11.55
CA ALA A 84 -2.61 13.22 -10.76
C ALA A 84 -3.23 13.88 -9.52
N ASP A 85 -4.31 14.65 -9.70
CA ASP A 85 -5.04 15.33 -8.63
C ASP A 85 -5.49 14.36 -7.54
N PHE A 86 -5.93 13.16 -7.92
CA PHE A 86 -6.29 12.13 -6.95
C PHE A 86 -5.12 11.72 -6.02
N TYR A 87 -3.93 11.50 -6.57
CA TYR A 87 -2.77 11.10 -5.77
C TYR A 87 -2.22 12.24 -4.90
N GLU A 88 -2.37 13.49 -5.35
CA GLU A 88 -1.89 14.69 -4.66
C GLU A 88 -2.91 15.23 -3.63
N ASN A 89 -4.20 14.98 -3.85
CA ASN A 89 -5.30 15.54 -3.06
C ASN A 89 -6.28 14.47 -2.55
N THR A 90 -5.78 13.27 -2.26
CA THR A 90 -6.58 12.10 -1.84
C THR A 90 -7.52 12.38 -0.65
N SER A 91 -7.19 13.32 0.24
CA SER A 91 -8.06 13.78 1.34
C SER A 91 -9.40 14.35 0.85
N GLU A 92 -9.43 14.89 -0.36
CA GLU A 92 -10.59 15.50 -1.00
C GLU A 92 -11.48 14.49 -1.71
N TYR A 93 -11.17 13.19 -1.63
CA TYR A 93 -11.92 12.13 -2.30
C TYR A 93 -12.66 11.23 -1.32
N GLU A 94 -13.86 10.81 -1.72
CA GLU A 94 -14.59 9.68 -1.16
C GLU A 94 -14.49 8.47 -2.08
N PHE A 95 -14.62 7.29 -1.47
CA PHE A 95 -14.39 6.01 -2.14
C PHE A 95 -15.53 5.06 -1.88
N GLU A 96 -16.00 4.46 -2.95
CA GLU A 96 -16.77 3.22 -2.92
C GLU A 96 -15.84 2.11 -3.45
N MET A 97 -15.87 0.95 -2.79
CA MET A 97 -15.08 -0.21 -3.19
C MET A 97 -15.96 -1.45 -3.19
N TRP A 98 -15.79 -2.30 -4.18
CA TRP A 98 -16.38 -3.65 -4.19
C TRP A 98 -15.35 -4.68 -4.60
N SER A 99 -15.53 -5.89 -4.09
CA SER A 99 -14.63 -7.02 -4.30
C SER A 99 -15.29 -8.11 -5.11
N GLU A 100 -14.56 -8.67 -6.07
CA GLU A 100 -14.97 -9.80 -6.86
C GLU A 100 -13.93 -10.93 -6.78
N TRP A 101 -14.32 -12.06 -6.18
CA TRP A 101 -13.48 -13.24 -6.08
C TRP A 101 -13.61 -14.12 -7.33
N LYS A 102 -12.48 -14.41 -7.98
CA LYS A 102 -12.43 -15.16 -9.25
C LYS A 102 -12.08 -16.64 -9.05
N GLY A 103 -12.66 -17.51 -9.88
CA GLY A 103 -12.24 -18.92 -10.07
C GLY A 103 -12.53 -19.93 -8.95
N PHE A 104 -11.79 -21.05 -8.95
CA PHE A 104 -11.81 -22.13 -7.94
C PHE A 104 -11.43 -21.66 -6.51
N PHE A 105 -11.04 -20.39 -6.34
CA PHE A 105 -10.68 -19.79 -5.07
C PHE A 105 -11.86 -19.32 -4.22
N LYS A 106 -13.12 -19.49 -4.64
CA LYS A 106 -14.26 -19.30 -3.71
C LYS A 106 -14.21 -20.26 -2.50
N PRO A 107 -14.01 -21.58 -2.67
CA PRO A 107 -13.79 -22.50 -1.54
C PRO A 107 -12.37 -22.47 -0.97
N PHE A 108 -11.31 -22.36 -1.81
CA PHE A 108 -9.92 -22.22 -1.34
C PHE A 108 -9.63 -20.87 -0.70
N GLY A 109 -10.47 -19.88 -0.94
CA GLY A 109 -10.50 -18.59 -0.25
C GLY A 109 -10.60 -18.81 1.25
N LYS A 110 -11.28 -19.85 1.75
CA LYS A 110 -11.27 -20.20 3.18
C LYS A 110 -9.93 -20.76 3.68
N ILE A 111 -9.11 -21.40 2.84
CA ILE A 111 -7.80 -21.98 3.22
C ILE A 111 -6.69 -20.95 3.05
N LEU A 112 -6.67 -20.22 1.93
CA LEU A 112 -5.81 -19.07 1.71
C LEU A 112 -6.13 -17.97 2.73
N SER A 113 -7.40 -17.76 3.07
CA SER A 113 -7.79 -16.94 4.23
C SER A 113 -7.55 -17.69 5.56
N SER A 114 -7.47 -19.00 5.69
CA SER A 114 -7.05 -19.59 6.99
C SER A 114 -5.56 -19.34 7.27
N VAL A 115 -4.70 -19.55 6.26
CA VAL A 115 -3.23 -19.43 6.36
C VAL A 115 -2.79 -17.98 6.28
N PHE A 116 -3.41 -17.20 5.40
CA PHE A 116 -3.13 -15.80 5.20
C PHE A 116 -4.26 -14.87 5.66
N SER A 117 -5.48 -15.23 6.10
CA SER A 117 -6.54 -14.20 6.38
C SER A 117 -6.11 -13.25 7.44
N LYS A 118 -5.54 -13.67 8.57
CA LYS A 118 -5.14 -12.70 9.58
C LYS A 118 -4.08 -11.74 9.06
N ARG A 119 -3.32 -12.13 8.02
CA ARG A 119 -2.29 -11.34 7.35
C ARG A 119 -2.76 -10.62 6.08
N LEU A 120 -3.75 -11.14 5.38
CA LEU A 120 -4.51 -10.49 4.29
C LEU A 120 -5.53 -9.53 4.87
N GLN A 121 -5.96 -9.75 6.11
CA GLN A 121 -6.59 -8.81 7.03
C GLN A 121 -5.54 -7.83 7.54
N GLN A 122 -4.24 -8.14 7.67
CA GLN A 122 -3.21 -7.10 7.89
C GLN A 122 -2.87 -6.32 6.60
N LEU A 123 -2.98 -6.96 5.42
CA LEU A 123 -3.07 -6.32 4.10
C LEU A 123 -4.49 -5.79 3.82
N ASN A 124 -5.38 -5.95 4.80
CA ASN A 124 -6.79 -5.57 4.85
C ASN A 124 -7.57 -5.61 3.51
N LEU A 125 -7.47 -6.72 2.78
CA LEU A 125 -8.33 -6.98 1.64
C LEU A 125 -9.74 -7.31 2.15
N PRO A 126 -10.80 -6.62 1.69
CA PRO A 126 -12.17 -6.92 2.11
C PRO A 126 -12.53 -8.34 1.68
N LEU A 127 -12.68 -9.23 2.67
CA LEU A 127 -13.06 -10.62 2.40
C LEU A 127 -14.55 -10.76 2.06
N ASN A 128 -15.37 -9.76 2.41
CA ASN A 128 -16.81 -9.71 2.13
C ASN A 128 -17.17 -8.45 1.34
N ALA A 129 -17.88 -8.62 0.21
CA ALA A 129 -18.39 -7.52 -0.61
C ALA A 129 -19.47 -6.66 0.09
N ILE A 130 -20.07 -7.17 1.17
CA ILE A 130 -21.19 -6.54 1.88
C ILE A 130 -20.72 -5.44 2.85
N ASP A 131 -19.51 -5.58 3.41
CA ASP A 131 -19.00 -4.64 4.42
C ASP A 131 -18.56 -3.29 3.81
N THR A 132 -18.34 -3.24 2.48
CA THR A 132 -17.83 -2.05 1.77
C THR A 132 -18.92 -1.24 1.09
N ALA A 133 -20.14 -1.78 0.96
CA ALA A 133 -21.28 -1.09 0.36
C ALA A 133 -21.83 0.08 1.19
N LYS A 134 -21.45 0.17 2.48
CA LYS A 134 -21.89 1.27 3.39
C LYS A 134 -20.92 2.46 3.42
N GLY A 135 -19.90 2.46 2.55
CA GLY A 135 -18.93 3.55 2.40
C GLY A 135 -17.78 3.51 3.40
N LEU A 136 -16.65 4.09 3.01
CA LEU A 136 -15.43 4.17 3.82
C LEU A 136 -15.18 5.61 4.25
N LYS A 137 -14.78 5.81 5.51
CA LYS A 137 -14.14 7.07 5.92
C LYS A 137 -12.67 6.98 5.53
N SER A 138 -12.22 7.92 4.72
CA SER A 138 -10.83 8.05 4.29
C SER A 138 -10.18 9.19 5.07
N GLU A 139 -9.07 8.91 5.75
CA GLU A 139 -8.24 9.92 6.38
C GLU A 139 -6.80 9.85 5.87
N ILE A 140 -6.22 10.99 5.55
CA ILE A 140 -4.81 11.11 5.20
C ILE A 140 -4.07 11.68 6.41
N ILE A 141 -3.11 10.92 6.93
CA ILE A 141 -2.29 11.34 8.06
C ILE A 141 -0.86 11.53 7.57
N LYS A 142 -0.36 12.76 7.69
CA LYS A 142 1.02 13.12 7.36
C LYS A 142 1.85 13.16 8.64
N LEU A 143 2.97 12.43 8.65
CA LEU A 143 3.98 12.54 9.69
C LEU A 143 5.12 13.41 9.19
N LYS A 144 5.25 14.61 9.74
CA LYS A 144 6.21 15.63 9.27
C LYS A 144 7.38 15.78 10.23
N CYS A 145 8.58 16.01 9.68
CA CYS A 145 9.74 16.39 10.48
C CYS A 145 9.48 17.79 11.06
N LYS A 146 9.63 17.95 12.39
CA LYS A 146 9.28 19.19 13.09
C LYS A 146 10.12 20.38 12.62
N GLU A 147 11.38 20.12 12.30
CA GLU A 147 12.36 21.14 11.91
C GLU A 147 12.22 21.56 10.45
N THR A 148 12.04 20.59 9.54
CA THR A 148 12.01 20.86 8.09
C THR A 148 10.61 20.99 7.52
N GLN A 149 9.58 20.60 8.28
CA GLN A 149 8.19 20.50 7.87
C GLN A 149 7.94 19.56 6.67
N LYS A 150 8.96 18.79 6.26
CA LYS A 150 8.83 17.79 5.19
C LYS A 150 8.09 16.56 5.68
N THR A 151 7.16 16.07 4.86
CA THR A 151 6.49 14.78 5.09
C THR A 151 7.50 13.65 5.02
N LYS A 152 7.60 12.87 6.08
CA LYS A 152 8.40 11.64 6.13
C LYS A 152 7.56 10.41 5.82
N TRP A 153 6.35 10.36 6.36
CA TRP A 153 5.40 9.27 6.12
C TRP A 153 4.02 9.82 5.78
N THR A 154 3.41 9.27 4.73
CA THR A 154 1.99 9.47 4.42
C THR A 154 1.25 8.18 4.76
N ILE A 155 0.29 8.26 5.66
CA ILE A 155 -0.50 7.12 6.10
C ILE A 155 -1.91 7.32 5.58
N TRP A 156 -2.39 6.37 4.80
CA TRP A 156 -3.79 6.35 4.39
C TRP A 156 -4.57 5.48 5.37
N TYR A 157 -5.36 6.14 6.21
CA TYR A 157 -6.20 5.51 7.21
C TYR A 157 -7.60 5.31 6.63
N ARG A 158 -8.16 4.10 6.68
CA ARG A 158 -9.54 3.83 6.23
C ARG A 158 -10.34 3.12 7.31
N ILE A 159 -11.58 3.55 7.49
CA ILE A 159 -12.50 3.06 8.53
C ILE A 159 -13.83 2.67 7.86
N ILE A 160 -14.41 1.51 8.23
CA ILE A 160 -15.76 1.13 7.79
C ILE A 160 -16.74 2.09 8.47
N LYS A 161 -17.49 2.89 7.72
CA LYS A 161 -18.47 3.82 8.31
C LYS A 161 -19.52 3.12 9.19
N SER A 162 -19.82 1.86 8.89
CA SER A 162 -20.87 1.10 9.60
C SER A 162 -20.44 0.40 10.88
N THR A 163 -19.15 0.12 11.08
CA THR A 163 -18.66 -0.60 12.27
C THR A 163 -17.61 0.19 13.05
N ASP A 164 -17.15 1.33 12.52
CA ASP A 164 -15.98 2.06 13.00
C ASP A 164 -14.70 1.22 13.08
N ASP A 165 -14.68 0.04 12.44
CA ASP A 165 -13.49 -0.78 12.36
C ASP A 165 -12.49 -0.16 11.38
N VAL A 166 -11.24 -0.08 11.83
CA VAL A 166 -10.12 0.34 11.01
C VAL A 166 -9.81 -0.77 10.00
N ILE A 167 -10.05 -0.48 8.73
CA ILE A 167 -9.72 -1.38 7.61
C ILE A 167 -8.33 -1.09 7.09
N TYR A 168 -7.70 0.05 7.33
CA TYR A 168 -6.45 0.30 6.58
C TYR A 168 -5.54 1.29 7.25
N SER A 169 -4.25 0.96 7.22
CA SER A 169 -3.15 1.88 7.49
C SER A 169 -1.99 1.46 6.61
N GLY A 170 -2.08 1.79 5.32
CA GLY A 170 -0.97 1.65 4.39
C GLY A 170 -0.10 2.91 4.47
N ILE A 171 1.21 2.74 4.62
CA ILE A 171 2.14 3.86 4.57
C ILE A 171 2.66 4.01 3.14
N TYR A 172 2.34 5.11 2.51
CA TYR A 172 2.72 5.45 1.15
C TYR A 172 3.98 6.31 1.16
N THR A 173 4.91 5.95 0.28
CA THR A 173 6.14 6.68 0.02
C THR A 173 6.67 6.29 -1.36
N THR A 174 7.70 6.97 -1.84
CA THR A 174 8.45 6.57 -3.02
C THR A 174 9.82 6.03 -2.59
N CYS A 175 10.40 5.16 -3.40
CA CYS A 175 11.73 4.60 -3.12
C CYS A 175 12.58 4.50 -4.39
N LYS A 176 13.89 4.65 -4.23
CA LYS A 176 14.87 4.44 -5.31
C LYS A 176 15.40 3.01 -5.21
N ASN A 177 15.13 2.21 -6.23
CA ASN A 177 15.64 0.84 -6.34
C ASN A 177 16.79 0.82 -7.37
N PRO A 178 17.96 0.25 -7.05
CA PRO A 178 19.12 0.26 -7.96
C PRO A 178 18.89 -0.45 -9.30
N ASN A 179 17.90 -1.34 -9.39
CA ASN A 179 17.56 -2.05 -10.62
C ASN A 179 16.56 -1.28 -11.50
N HIS A 180 16.06 -0.13 -11.05
CA HIS A 180 15.07 0.68 -11.77
C HIS A 180 15.60 2.10 -11.97
N LYS A 181 15.34 2.66 -13.16
CA LYS A 181 15.82 4.02 -13.51
C LYS A 181 15.04 5.12 -12.81
N THR A 182 13.76 4.89 -12.59
CA THR A 182 12.83 5.83 -11.97
C THR A 182 12.50 5.38 -10.54
N PRO A 183 12.08 6.30 -9.65
CA PRO A 183 11.47 5.93 -8.39
C PRO A 183 10.29 4.97 -8.57
N LEU A 184 10.03 4.20 -7.51
CA LEU A 184 8.93 3.26 -7.42
C LEU A 184 8.01 3.70 -6.30
N LEU A 185 6.69 3.54 -6.46
CA LEU A 185 5.77 3.69 -5.36
C LEU A 185 5.97 2.53 -4.38
N LYS A 186 6.00 2.80 -3.09
CA LYS A 186 6.10 1.80 -2.04
C LYS A 186 4.94 1.97 -1.06
N VAL A 187 4.22 0.87 -0.84
CA VAL A 187 3.21 0.77 0.20
C VAL A 187 3.73 -0.16 1.28
N ILE A 188 3.74 0.30 2.53
CA ILE A 188 4.30 -0.42 3.68
C ILE A 188 3.17 -0.78 4.63
N PHE A 189 3.17 -2.04 5.03
CA PHE A 189 2.30 -2.63 6.01
C PHE A 189 3.16 -3.04 7.21
N PRO A 190 3.20 -2.23 8.27
CA PRO A 190 3.94 -2.58 9.48
C PRO A 190 3.50 -3.96 9.98
N LEU A 191 4.44 -4.78 10.43
CA LEU A 191 4.17 -6.09 11.01
C LEU A 191 5.04 -6.27 12.27
N PRO A 192 4.68 -7.16 13.20
CA PRO A 192 5.53 -7.48 14.34
C PRO A 192 6.95 -7.86 13.89
N ASN A 193 7.95 -7.09 14.34
CA ASN A 193 9.38 -7.24 14.00
C ASN A 193 9.70 -7.12 12.50
N GLY A 194 8.94 -6.33 11.76
CA GLY A 194 9.19 -6.12 10.35
C GLY A 194 8.09 -5.37 9.63
N ASN A 195 8.00 -5.58 8.32
CA ASN A 195 6.90 -5.11 7.50
C ASN A 195 6.69 -6.04 6.31
N ALA A 196 5.48 -5.99 5.75
CA ALA A 196 5.27 -6.34 4.36
C ALA A 196 5.29 -5.05 3.54
N SER A 197 5.84 -5.09 2.34
CA SER A 197 5.84 -3.94 1.45
C SER A 197 5.54 -4.36 0.01
N VAL A 198 4.73 -3.56 -0.67
CA VAL A 198 4.50 -3.67 -2.10
C VAL A 198 5.24 -2.54 -2.78
N VAL A 199 6.20 -2.89 -3.64
CA VAL A 199 6.99 -1.94 -4.42
C VAL A 199 6.49 -2.00 -5.86
N MET A 200 6.04 -0.88 -6.39
CA MET A 200 5.29 -0.79 -7.63
C MET A 200 5.99 0.11 -8.65
N LYS A 201 6.13 -0.39 -9.87
CA LYS A 201 6.55 0.42 -11.02
C LYS A 201 5.32 1.12 -11.60
N LYS A 202 5.52 2.34 -12.08
CA LYS A 202 4.52 3.13 -12.80
C LYS A 202 4.55 2.85 -14.30
N ASN A 203 3.41 2.97 -14.96
CA ASN A 203 3.27 3.06 -16.40
C ASN A 203 2.12 4.01 -16.72
N ILE A 204 2.34 4.99 -17.59
CA ILE A 204 1.28 5.88 -18.08
C ILE A 204 0.77 5.28 -19.39
N GLU A 205 -0.47 4.84 -19.39
CA GLU A 205 -1.10 4.21 -20.55
C GLU A 205 -1.54 5.24 -21.58
N GLU A 206 -1.86 4.78 -22.80
CA GLU A 206 -2.19 5.65 -23.94
C GLU A 206 -3.39 6.56 -23.70
N ASP A 207 -4.36 6.09 -22.90
CA ASP A 207 -5.55 6.85 -22.50
C ASP A 207 -5.31 7.79 -21.30
N GLY A 208 -4.06 7.90 -20.84
CA GLY A 208 -3.67 8.75 -19.71
C GLY A 208 -3.89 8.11 -18.34
N ALA A 209 -4.30 6.84 -18.27
CA ALA A 209 -4.39 6.11 -17.02
C ALA A 209 -3.01 5.87 -16.38
N LEU A 210 -2.98 5.81 -15.05
CA LEU A 210 -1.79 5.38 -14.29
C LEU A 210 -1.95 3.91 -13.89
N LEU A 211 -1.08 3.06 -14.43
CA LEU A 211 -0.93 1.67 -14.01
C LEU A 211 0.26 1.53 -13.06
N LEU A 212 -0.02 1.09 -11.85
CA LEU A 212 0.98 0.65 -10.87
C LEU A 212 1.04 -0.88 -10.85
N SER A 213 2.24 -1.45 -10.85
CA SER A 213 2.39 -2.91 -10.93
C SER A 213 3.53 -3.45 -10.07
N SER A 214 3.27 -4.58 -9.40
CA SER A 214 4.20 -5.30 -8.51
C SER A 214 4.51 -6.70 -9.08
N ASP A 215 4.81 -6.74 -10.37
CA ASP A 215 4.85 -7.94 -11.22
C ASP A 215 6.25 -8.53 -11.48
N GLY A 216 7.26 -8.08 -10.72
CA GLY A 216 8.64 -8.52 -10.87
C GLY A 216 8.83 -10.04 -10.70
N LYS A 217 9.98 -10.54 -11.14
CA LYS A 217 10.22 -11.99 -11.28
C LYS A 217 11.28 -12.53 -10.33
N LYS A 218 12.15 -11.67 -9.81
CA LYS A 218 13.22 -12.03 -8.88
C LYS A 218 13.39 -10.98 -7.78
N PHE A 219 14.07 -11.40 -6.71
CA PHE A 219 14.49 -10.51 -5.64
C PHE A 219 15.33 -9.35 -6.20
N GLY A 220 14.97 -8.12 -5.83
CA GLY A 220 15.55 -6.89 -6.37
C GLY A 220 14.64 -6.18 -7.38
N ASP A 221 13.63 -6.85 -7.94
CA ASP A 221 12.63 -6.22 -8.82
C ASP A 221 11.54 -5.51 -7.99
N ASN A 222 10.60 -4.81 -8.66
CA ASN A 222 9.33 -4.41 -8.07
C ASN A 222 8.51 -5.66 -7.67
N GLY A 223 7.71 -5.57 -6.62
CA GLY A 223 6.86 -6.67 -6.17
C GLY A 223 6.60 -6.69 -4.67
N PHE A 224 6.13 -7.83 -4.18
CA PHE A 224 5.79 -8.04 -2.78
C PHE A 224 6.97 -8.57 -1.97
N TYR A 225 7.30 -7.90 -0.87
CA TYR A 225 8.40 -8.25 0.02
C TYR A 225 7.94 -8.35 1.47
N PHE A 226 8.55 -9.28 2.21
CA PHE A 226 8.63 -9.20 3.66
C PHE A 226 10.01 -8.76 4.06
N THR A 227 10.11 -7.78 4.96
CA THR A 227 11.35 -7.32 5.58
C THR A 227 11.24 -7.51 7.08
N LEU A 228 12.23 -8.15 7.69
CA LEU A 228 12.29 -8.40 9.14
C LEU A 228 13.51 -7.75 9.74
N THR A 229 13.40 -7.37 11.00
CA THR A 229 14.50 -6.87 11.83
C THR A 229 14.52 -7.58 13.17
N ASP A 230 15.70 -7.76 13.73
CA ASP A 230 15.86 -8.18 15.14
C ASP A 230 16.07 -7.00 16.09
N HIS A 231 15.96 -5.76 15.58
CA HIS A 231 16.24 -4.50 16.29
C HIS A 231 17.68 -4.36 16.80
N LYS A 232 18.60 -5.25 16.38
CA LYS A 232 20.03 -5.23 16.70
C LYS A 232 20.88 -4.94 15.46
N GLY A 233 20.26 -4.36 14.43
CA GLY A 233 20.91 -4.02 13.17
C GLY A 233 20.91 -5.13 12.12
N ASN A 234 20.31 -6.30 12.39
CA ASN A 234 20.22 -7.38 11.40
C ASN A 234 18.87 -7.36 10.68
N TYR A 235 18.94 -7.51 9.36
CA TYR A 235 17.76 -7.51 8.51
C TYR A 235 17.70 -8.75 7.62
N TRP A 236 16.48 -9.22 7.38
CA TRP A 236 16.18 -10.27 6.42
C TRP A 236 15.08 -9.81 5.49
N ALA A 237 15.21 -10.10 4.21
CA ALA A 237 14.17 -9.84 3.24
C ALA A 237 13.82 -11.09 2.44
N ARG A 238 12.53 -11.21 2.10
CA ARG A 238 12.02 -12.27 1.24
C ARG A 238 11.10 -11.69 0.19
N PHE A 239 11.44 -11.96 -1.07
CA PHE A 239 10.60 -11.68 -2.22
C PHE A 239 9.54 -12.78 -2.40
N VAL A 240 8.27 -12.38 -2.57
CA VAL A 240 7.15 -13.32 -2.78
C VAL A 240 6.82 -13.37 -4.25
N LYS A 241 7.61 -14.16 -5.01
CA LYS A 241 7.49 -14.29 -6.48
C LYS A 241 6.09 -14.69 -6.98
N SER A 242 5.32 -15.39 -6.16
CA SER A 242 3.99 -15.86 -6.54
C SER A 242 2.92 -14.79 -6.45
N MET A 243 3.15 -13.68 -5.75
CA MET A 243 2.16 -12.61 -5.56
C MET A 243 2.42 -11.47 -6.54
N HIS A 244 1.43 -11.14 -7.36
CA HIS A 244 1.48 -10.01 -8.29
C HIS A 244 0.23 -9.15 -8.15
N GLU A 245 0.43 -7.84 -8.25
CA GLU A 245 -0.62 -6.84 -8.08
C GLU A 245 -0.53 -5.82 -9.21
N TRP A 246 -1.69 -5.38 -9.69
CA TRP A 246 -1.81 -4.25 -10.62
C TRP A 246 -2.90 -3.32 -10.09
N ILE A 247 -2.67 -2.01 -10.12
CA ILE A 247 -3.67 -0.99 -9.80
C ILE A 247 -3.67 -0.01 -10.95
N ARG A 248 -4.78 0.04 -11.68
CA ARG A 248 -4.99 0.96 -12.79
C ARG A 248 -5.95 2.04 -12.34
N VAL A 249 -5.52 3.30 -12.28
CA VAL A 249 -6.36 4.46 -11.97
C VAL A 249 -6.62 5.23 -13.25
N TYR A 250 -7.89 5.47 -13.56
CA TYR A 250 -8.32 6.05 -14.83
C TYR A 250 -9.63 6.83 -14.66
N GLU A 251 -9.95 7.66 -15.65
CA GLU A 251 -11.27 8.27 -15.79
C GLU A 251 -12.06 7.46 -16.83
N ASP A 252 -13.29 7.07 -16.49
CA ASP A 252 -14.16 6.34 -17.42
C ASP A 252 -14.87 7.26 -18.42
N GLU A 253 -15.64 6.68 -19.34
CA GLU A 253 -16.40 7.40 -20.37
C GLU A 253 -17.47 8.36 -19.79
N GLU A 254 -17.88 8.16 -18.53
CA GLU A 254 -18.81 9.01 -17.81
C GLU A 254 -18.11 10.12 -17.00
N ASN A 255 -16.81 10.31 -17.19
CA ASN A 255 -15.96 11.25 -16.44
C ASN A 255 -15.93 10.94 -14.93
N ILE A 256 -16.01 9.66 -14.56
CA ILE A 256 -15.90 9.18 -13.19
C ILE A 256 -14.51 8.60 -13.00
N LEU A 257 -13.81 9.05 -11.95
CA LEU A 257 -12.52 8.48 -11.60
C LEU A 257 -12.71 7.08 -10.99
N ARG A 258 -12.05 6.09 -11.59
CA ARG A 258 -12.10 4.68 -11.20
C ARG A 258 -10.72 4.09 -10.98
N ALA A 259 -10.68 3.04 -10.19
CA ALA A 259 -9.50 2.20 -10.12
C ALA A 259 -9.86 0.73 -10.18
N ASP A 260 -9.09 -0.02 -10.96
CA ASP A 260 -9.17 -1.47 -11.02
C ASP A 260 -7.90 -2.05 -10.42
N HIS A 261 -8.06 -2.84 -9.38
CA HIS A 261 -6.99 -3.47 -8.63
C HIS A 261 -7.13 -4.98 -8.71
N HIS A 262 -6.02 -5.60 -8.99
CA HIS A 262 -5.93 -6.83 -9.73
C HIS A 262 -4.89 -7.72 -9.05
N LEU A 263 -5.31 -8.79 -8.37
CA LEU A 263 -4.42 -9.61 -7.55
C LEU A 263 -4.30 -11.05 -8.07
N ASN A 264 -3.07 -11.43 -8.39
CA ASN A 264 -2.73 -12.78 -8.82
C ASN A 264 -1.89 -13.52 -7.79
N PHE A 265 -2.13 -14.83 -7.70
CA PHE A 265 -1.30 -15.75 -6.93
C PHE A 265 -0.92 -16.96 -7.80
N TYR A 266 0.38 -17.22 -7.96
CA TYR A 266 0.93 -18.20 -8.91
C TYR A 266 0.42 -18.02 -10.35
N GLY A 267 0.22 -16.77 -10.78
CA GLY A 267 -0.28 -16.44 -12.12
C GLY A 267 -1.80 -16.56 -12.28
N PHE A 268 -2.51 -17.09 -11.29
CA PHE A 268 -3.97 -17.17 -11.32
C PHE A 268 -4.59 -15.93 -10.69
N ARG A 269 -5.58 -15.36 -11.37
CA ARG A 269 -6.37 -14.27 -10.83
C ARG A 269 -7.27 -14.78 -9.71
N PHE A 270 -7.15 -14.22 -8.50
CA PHE A 270 -7.97 -14.65 -7.36
C PHE A 270 -8.90 -13.55 -6.83
N LEU A 271 -8.52 -12.28 -6.97
CA LEU A 271 -9.30 -11.16 -6.46
C LEU A 271 -9.18 -9.94 -7.37
N ASP A 272 -10.34 -9.32 -7.61
CA ASP A 272 -10.48 -8.03 -8.25
C ASP A 272 -11.09 -7.08 -7.21
N LEU A 273 -10.51 -5.91 -7.08
CA LEU A 273 -11.08 -4.81 -6.33
C LEU A 273 -11.34 -3.67 -7.31
N HIS A 274 -12.52 -3.12 -7.24
CA HIS A 274 -12.91 -2.00 -8.07
C HIS A 274 -13.24 -0.83 -7.17
N TYR A 275 -12.85 0.36 -7.60
CA TYR A 275 -13.02 1.59 -6.86
C TYR A 275 -13.72 2.62 -7.72
N LYS A 276 -14.64 3.33 -7.11
CA LYS A 276 -15.17 4.59 -7.62
C LYS A 276 -14.71 5.70 -6.68
N MET A 277 -14.06 6.71 -7.23
CA MET A 277 -13.53 7.86 -6.51
C MET A 277 -14.31 9.10 -6.91
N THR A 278 -14.93 9.75 -5.95
CA THR A 278 -15.68 10.98 -6.18
C THR A 278 -15.09 12.07 -5.31
N ARG A 279 -14.76 13.20 -5.93
CA ARG A 279 -14.28 14.36 -5.18
C ARG A 279 -15.41 14.85 -4.27
N LYS A 280 -15.09 15.12 -3.01
CA LYS A 280 -16.02 15.70 -2.04
C LYS A 280 -16.52 17.02 -2.59
N SER A 281 -17.83 17.18 -2.63
CA SER A 281 -18.42 18.50 -2.79
C SER A 281 -18.06 19.28 -1.53
N ASN A 282 -17.37 20.42 -1.66
CA ASN A 282 -17.18 21.30 -0.51
C ASN A 282 -18.57 21.65 0.06
N PRO A 283 -18.80 21.46 1.37
CA PRO A 283 -19.97 22.06 2.01
C PRO A 283 -19.94 23.58 1.93
#